data_AF-A0A7K1HH14-F1
#
_entry.id   AF-A0A7K1HH14-F1
#
_cell.length_a   1.000
_cell.length_b   1.000
_cell.length_c   1.000
_cell.angle_alpha   90.00
_cell.angle_beta   90.00
_cell.angle_gamma   90.00
#
_symmetry.space_group_name_H-M   'P 1'
#
loop_
_entity.id
_entity.type
_entity.pdbx_description
1 polymer ?
#
loop_
_entity_poly.entity_id
_entity_poly.type
_entity_poly.pdbx_seq_one_letter_code
_entity_poly.pdbx_strand_id
1 'polypeptide(L)'
;MMKYMYLVCLLVFWSFSVKGQGRMDRENEYRTQVFDAYPTVEETARSLKTSGYNPFENPTGIWFSKGEEVVLTVSDTQGETPFLCTYDYEQNGSLKRYPLESGENKICIEESGLGYLFFYTSRWNEMKPLVVNFKGGRVNGYFDRRKHTNAYWKQLLASAVCDRLDIKGDYINLAYKVSSLKQHCPEKGLALIDFYDRIVDIEHELMGLKKYNLRPRNHMFAREVPSGLFADGWGAGFASDCMHELANPDNIHKGTWCIAHELGHVNQIRPGLKWVSTTEVTNNIYSVWCRFLLEPDYLNLEQERVNDGDDNHVLGGRFDSYLNYGIVKGEQWLCQRGQDRMKDYENGGDHFVKLCPLWQLQLYYAVAGHGNAWNCPDWFADVAQIVRNTDESELSHGELQLNFMKNVADVVKEDLSDFFVKVGMLKPIDKDMDDYSRAQLTITQEQCDKLKRYMSKYPKPASPVLYYLTANSVQAYRDRLPVIGAYGKGVEHKDGIIVADHNVWKNVTVFETYREKELIKVSMVGTDSPNRDYTLIRYPEGATRVEAVAWDGTRTLVFGKR
;
A
#
# COMPACT_ATOMS: atom_id res chain seq x y z
N MET A 1 -26.79 -25.29 14.56
CA MET A 1 -26.80 -26.66 14.00
C MET A 1 -25.61 -26.82 13.02
N MET A 2 -24.39 -26.50 13.47
CA MET A 2 -23.23 -26.22 12.62
C MET A 2 -21.94 -26.75 13.29
N LYS A 3 -21.97 -28.02 13.71
CA LYS A 3 -20.83 -28.72 14.34
C LYS A 3 -20.56 -30.12 13.77
N TYR A 4 -21.34 -30.58 12.78
CA TYR A 4 -21.23 -31.95 12.26
C TYR A 4 -20.65 -32.08 10.84
N MET A 5 -20.34 -30.97 10.16
CA MET A 5 -19.85 -31.02 8.77
C MET A 5 -18.31 -31.13 8.64
N TYR A 6 -17.57 -30.90 9.73
CA TYR A 6 -16.11 -31.03 9.73
C TYR A 6 -15.60 -32.48 9.92
N LEU A 7 -16.45 -33.41 10.37
CA LEU A 7 -16.00 -34.76 10.72
C LEU A 7 -15.90 -35.72 9.52
N VAL A 8 -16.61 -35.43 8.42
CA VAL A 8 -16.63 -36.33 7.25
C VAL A 8 -15.41 -36.14 6.34
N CYS A 9 -14.83 -34.93 6.27
CA CYS A 9 -13.59 -34.69 5.53
C CYS A 9 -12.35 -35.29 6.22
N LEU A 10 -12.38 -35.45 7.55
CA LEU A 10 -11.27 -36.02 8.32
C LEU A 10 -11.15 -37.56 8.16
N LEU A 11 -12.26 -38.25 7.88
CA LEU A 11 -12.28 -39.72 7.78
C LEU A 11 -11.69 -40.28 6.47
N VAL A 12 -11.69 -39.48 5.39
CA VAL A 12 -11.03 -39.89 4.14
C VAL A 12 -9.50 -39.71 4.23
N PHE A 13 -9.03 -38.76 5.02
CA PHE A 13 -7.59 -38.53 5.24
C PHE A 13 -6.94 -39.53 6.22
N TRP A 14 -7.70 -40.14 7.13
CA TRP A 14 -7.14 -41.01 8.17
C TRP A 14 -6.87 -42.46 7.72
N SER A 15 -7.34 -42.87 6.54
CA SER A 15 -7.04 -44.21 6.02
C SER A 15 -5.67 -44.33 5.32
N PHE A 16 -4.89 -43.23 5.23
CA PHE A 16 -3.60 -43.18 4.51
C PHE A 16 -2.41 -42.67 5.33
N SER A 17 -2.47 -42.64 6.67
CA SER A 17 -1.31 -42.20 7.45
C SER A 17 -1.11 -42.96 8.74
N VAL A 18 -0.67 -44.22 8.61
CA VAL A 18 0.19 -44.87 9.61
C VAL A 18 1.17 -45.78 8.87
N LYS A 19 2.32 -45.22 8.45
CA LYS A 19 3.67 -45.82 8.47
C LYS A 19 4.66 -45.02 7.61
N GLY A 20 5.68 -44.48 8.27
CA GLY A 20 6.95 -44.06 7.67
C GLY A 20 7.05 -42.58 7.34
N GLN A 21 8.19 -41.98 7.67
CA GLN A 21 8.74 -40.78 7.00
C GLN A 21 9.01 -41.12 5.53
N GLY A 22 7.94 -41.33 4.76
CA GLY A 22 7.95 -41.54 3.32
C GLY A 22 7.88 -40.19 2.64
N ARG A 23 8.86 -39.93 1.79
CA ARG A 23 8.89 -38.88 0.76
C ARG A 23 7.48 -38.70 0.18
N MET A 24 6.85 -37.55 0.41
CA MET A 24 5.57 -37.22 -0.24
C MET A 24 5.77 -37.39 -1.75
N ASP A 25 5.00 -38.29 -2.38
CA ASP A 25 5.12 -38.54 -3.81
C ASP A 25 4.53 -37.34 -4.55
N ARG A 26 5.43 -36.44 -4.98
CA ARG A 26 5.13 -35.19 -5.69
C ARG A 26 4.18 -35.40 -6.87
N GLU A 27 4.31 -36.52 -7.59
CA GLU A 27 3.40 -36.81 -8.71
C GLU A 27 1.97 -36.99 -8.19
N ASN A 28 1.77 -37.78 -7.12
CA ASN A 28 0.42 -38.04 -6.61
C ASN A 28 -0.27 -36.80 -6.05
N GLU A 29 0.49 -35.86 -5.46
CA GLU A 29 -0.07 -34.64 -4.88
C GLU A 29 -0.79 -33.77 -5.91
N TYR A 30 -0.20 -33.56 -7.09
CA TYR A 30 -0.75 -32.64 -8.08
C TYR A 30 -1.65 -33.34 -9.11
N ARG A 31 -1.69 -34.67 -9.16
CA ARG A 31 -2.54 -35.41 -10.11
C ARG A 31 -4.00 -35.46 -9.69
N THR A 32 -4.30 -35.54 -8.40
CA THR A 32 -5.69 -35.49 -7.90
C THR A 32 -5.83 -34.38 -6.88
N GLN A 33 -6.60 -33.36 -7.22
CA GLN A 33 -6.67 -32.13 -6.43
C GLN A 33 -8.09 -31.68 -6.17
N VAL A 34 -8.23 -30.89 -5.11
CA VAL A 34 -9.49 -30.28 -4.67
C VAL A 34 -9.41 -28.78 -4.92
N PHE A 35 -10.37 -28.25 -5.66
CA PHE A 35 -10.41 -26.85 -6.07
C PHE A 35 -11.68 -26.16 -5.60
N ASP A 36 -11.50 -25.09 -4.82
CA ASP A 36 -12.61 -24.29 -4.33
C ASP A 36 -13.17 -23.36 -5.41
N ALA A 37 -14.45 -23.02 -5.31
CA ALA A 37 -15.03 -21.92 -6.06
C ALA A 37 -14.62 -20.56 -5.48
N TYR A 38 -14.49 -19.56 -6.33
CA TYR A 38 -14.21 -18.16 -5.97
C TYR A 38 -15.26 -17.23 -6.58
N PRO A 39 -15.56 -16.07 -5.96
CA PRO A 39 -16.32 -15.03 -6.63
C PRO A 39 -15.60 -14.57 -7.89
N THR A 40 -16.34 -14.09 -8.88
CA THR A 40 -15.70 -13.52 -10.07
C THR A 40 -14.86 -12.31 -9.68
N VAL A 41 -13.73 -12.13 -10.37
CA VAL A 41 -12.81 -11.02 -10.08
C VAL A 41 -13.51 -9.68 -10.26
N GLU A 42 -14.42 -9.59 -11.24
CA GLU A 42 -15.24 -8.43 -11.52
C GLU A 42 -16.25 -8.12 -10.40
N GLU A 43 -16.88 -9.13 -9.81
CA GLU A 43 -17.76 -8.93 -8.64
C GLU A 43 -16.98 -8.42 -7.44
N THR A 44 -15.81 -8.99 -7.16
CA THR A 44 -14.92 -8.53 -6.08
C THR A 44 -14.49 -7.09 -6.31
N ALA A 45 -13.96 -6.78 -7.50
CA ALA A 45 -13.53 -5.43 -7.87
C ALA A 45 -14.66 -4.40 -7.76
N ARG A 46 -15.88 -4.75 -8.21
CA ARG A 46 -17.06 -3.89 -8.10
C ARG A 46 -17.45 -3.65 -6.64
N SER A 47 -17.48 -4.71 -5.83
CA SER A 47 -17.88 -4.63 -4.41
C SER A 47 -16.91 -3.80 -3.56
N LEU A 48 -15.61 -3.87 -3.87
CA LEU A 48 -14.57 -3.13 -3.16
C LEU A 48 -14.24 -1.79 -3.80
N LYS A 49 -14.73 -1.53 -5.02
CA LYS A 49 -14.38 -0.40 -5.89
C LYS A 49 -12.88 -0.32 -6.22
N THR A 50 -12.26 -1.47 -6.46
CA THR A 50 -10.82 -1.64 -6.70
C THR A 50 -10.52 -2.14 -8.13
N SER A 51 -9.25 -2.37 -8.45
CA SER A 51 -8.87 -3.21 -9.61
C SER A 51 -9.21 -4.68 -9.37
N GLY A 52 -9.05 -5.50 -10.42
CA GLY A 52 -9.14 -6.95 -10.32
C GLY A 52 -8.09 -7.55 -9.39
N TYR A 53 -8.52 -8.51 -8.59
CA TYR A 53 -7.67 -9.41 -7.78
C TYR A 53 -7.22 -10.61 -8.64
N ASN A 54 -6.64 -11.63 -8.02
CA ASN A 54 -6.01 -12.77 -8.69
C ASN A 54 -6.94 -13.50 -9.68
N PRO A 55 -6.63 -13.50 -10.99
CA PRO A 55 -7.35 -14.28 -11.98
C PRO A 55 -6.89 -15.75 -12.06
N PHE A 56 -5.91 -16.16 -11.23
CA PHE A 56 -5.29 -17.49 -11.20
C PHE A 56 -5.38 -18.14 -9.81
N GLU A 57 -6.57 -18.20 -9.20
CA GLU A 57 -6.74 -18.66 -7.80
C GLU A 57 -6.35 -20.11 -7.52
N ASN A 58 -6.52 -20.95 -8.53
CA ASN A 58 -6.43 -22.39 -8.45
C ASN A 58 -5.33 -22.91 -9.39
N PRO A 59 -4.04 -22.72 -9.07
CA PRO A 59 -2.97 -23.35 -9.82
C PRO A 59 -3.09 -24.88 -9.72
N THR A 60 -2.92 -25.57 -10.84
CA THR A 60 -2.88 -27.04 -10.83
C THR A 60 -1.48 -27.55 -10.54
N GLY A 61 -0.43 -26.74 -10.75
CA GLY A 61 0.95 -27.21 -10.71
C GLY A 61 1.29 -28.19 -11.83
N ILE A 62 0.49 -28.25 -12.90
CA ILE A 62 0.77 -29.09 -14.07
C ILE A 62 1.11 -28.19 -15.25
N TRP A 63 2.23 -28.48 -15.91
CA TRP A 63 2.62 -27.88 -17.17
C TRP A 63 2.11 -28.73 -18.33
N PHE A 64 1.48 -28.08 -19.31
CA PHE A 64 0.97 -28.71 -20.52
C PHE A 64 1.76 -28.26 -21.73
N SER A 65 1.92 -29.15 -22.70
CA SER A 65 2.63 -28.85 -23.95
C SER A 65 1.65 -28.67 -25.10
N LYS A 66 1.91 -27.71 -25.99
CA LYS A 66 1.15 -27.56 -27.23
C LYS A 66 1.08 -28.87 -28.03
N GLY A 67 -0.12 -29.23 -28.47
CA GLY A 67 -0.42 -30.48 -29.18
C GLY A 67 -0.60 -31.70 -28.28
N GLU A 68 -0.45 -31.57 -26.96
CA GLU A 68 -0.67 -32.67 -26.02
C GLU A 68 -2.15 -33.00 -25.90
N GLU A 69 -2.49 -34.29 -25.99
CA GLU A 69 -3.82 -34.79 -25.63
C GLU A 69 -3.88 -35.10 -24.13
N VAL A 70 -4.69 -34.34 -23.41
CA VAL A 70 -4.87 -34.47 -21.96
C VAL A 70 -6.23 -35.07 -21.67
N VAL A 71 -6.22 -36.15 -20.89
CA VAL A 71 -7.44 -36.70 -20.29
C VAL A 71 -7.50 -36.28 -18.83
N LEU A 72 -8.64 -35.77 -18.39
CA LEU A 72 -8.89 -35.47 -16.99
C LEU A 72 -10.32 -35.85 -16.60
N THR A 73 -10.55 -36.10 -15.31
CA THR A 73 -11.87 -36.40 -14.77
C THR A 73 -12.26 -35.34 -13.75
N VAL A 74 -13.46 -34.79 -13.86
CA VAL A 74 -14.00 -33.76 -12.96
C VAL A 74 -15.20 -34.33 -12.20
N SER A 75 -15.29 -34.03 -10.90
CA SER A 75 -16.48 -34.34 -10.11
C SER A 75 -17.70 -33.55 -10.59
N ASP A 76 -18.86 -33.74 -9.95
CA ASP A 76 -20.08 -32.98 -10.25
C ASP A 76 -19.83 -31.46 -10.24
N THR A 77 -20.04 -30.81 -11.39
CA THR A 77 -19.84 -29.38 -11.60
C THR A 77 -20.98 -28.53 -11.03
N GLN A 78 -22.04 -29.16 -10.51
CA GLN A 78 -23.13 -28.49 -9.78
C GLN A 78 -23.81 -27.38 -10.61
N GLY A 79 -23.90 -27.61 -11.93
CA GLY A 79 -24.51 -26.70 -12.90
C GLY A 79 -23.63 -25.54 -13.36
N GLU A 80 -22.38 -25.44 -12.89
CA GLU A 80 -21.40 -24.47 -13.39
C GLU A 80 -20.54 -25.06 -14.52
N THR A 81 -19.88 -24.19 -15.29
CA THR A 81 -18.89 -24.57 -16.31
C THR A 81 -17.50 -24.09 -15.89
N PRO A 82 -16.73 -24.90 -15.15
CA PRO A 82 -15.34 -24.59 -14.88
C PRO A 82 -14.50 -24.72 -16.15
N PHE A 83 -13.33 -24.09 -16.18
CA PHE A 83 -12.38 -24.20 -17.28
C PHE A 83 -11.03 -24.70 -16.79
N LEU A 84 -10.42 -25.61 -17.55
CA LEU A 84 -8.97 -25.73 -17.52
C LEU A 84 -8.40 -24.57 -18.33
N CYS A 85 -7.45 -23.83 -17.77
CA CYS A 85 -6.77 -22.76 -18.45
C CYS A 85 -5.27 -23.05 -18.55
N THR A 86 -4.63 -22.66 -19.66
CA THR A 86 -3.17 -22.68 -19.78
C THR A 86 -2.64 -21.28 -20.04
N TYR A 87 -1.52 -20.94 -19.39
CA TYR A 87 -0.82 -19.68 -19.60
C TYR A 87 0.71 -19.86 -19.49
N ASP A 88 1.42 -19.33 -20.48
CA ASP A 88 2.89 -19.33 -20.53
C ASP A 88 3.41 -17.92 -20.24
N TYR A 89 3.93 -17.73 -19.02
CA TYR A 89 4.53 -16.46 -18.60
C TYR A 89 5.80 -16.13 -19.37
N GLU A 90 6.55 -17.14 -19.84
CA GLU A 90 7.87 -16.94 -20.43
C GLU A 90 7.76 -16.46 -21.89
N GLN A 91 6.78 -16.98 -22.62
CA GLN A 91 6.49 -16.55 -23.99
C GLN A 91 5.44 -15.44 -24.07
N ASN A 92 4.94 -14.95 -22.93
CA ASN A 92 3.79 -14.07 -22.85
C ASN A 92 2.62 -14.59 -23.71
N GLY A 93 2.32 -15.88 -23.55
CA GLY A 93 1.35 -16.61 -24.36
C GLY A 93 -0.08 -16.09 -24.18
N SER A 94 -0.99 -16.49 -25.05
CA SER A 94 -2.41 -16.21 -24.86
C SER A 94 -3.00 -17.12 -23.79
N LEU A 95 -3.79 -16.58 -22.85
CA LEU A 95 -4.59 -17.39 -21.94
C LEU A 95 -5.61 -18.23 -22.72
N LYS A 96 -5.44 -19.55 -22.74
CA LYS A 96 -6.40 -20.48 -23.36
C LYS A 96 -7.35 -21.05 -22.30
N ARG A 97 -8.60 -21.29 -22.70
CA ARG A 97 -9.66 -21.79 -21.82
C ARG A 97 -10.34 -22.98 -22.47
N TYR A 98 -10.40 -24.09 -21.74
CA TYR A 98 -11.03 -25.34 -22.17
C TYR A 98 -12.20 -25.63 -21.23
N PRO A 99 -13.46 -25.56 -21.70
CA PRO A 99 -14.61 -25.82 -20.86
C PRO A 99 -14.58 -27.26 -20.35
N LEU A 100 -14.96 -27.44 -19.09
CA LEU A 100 -15.00 -28.74 -18.44
C LEU A 100 -16.42 -29.13 -18.06
N GLU A 101 -16.72 -30.40 -18.23
CA GLU A 101 -17.97 -31.03 -17.81
C GLU A 101 -17.72 -32.07 -16.71
N SER A 102 -18.78 -32.47 -16.02
CA SER A 102 -18.72 -33.57 -15.05
C SER A 102 -18.31 -34.88 -15.75
N GLY A 103 -17.40 -35.64 -15.16
CA GLY A 103 -16.89 -36.89 -15.73
C GLY A 103 -15.61 -36.70 -16.55
N GLU A 104 -15.40 -37.54 -17.55
CA GLU A 104 -14.18 -37.55 -18.36
C GLU A 104 -14.18 -36.45 -19.43
N ASN A 105 -13.10 -35.68 -19.48
CA ASN A 105 -12.84 -34.64 -20.46
C ASN A 105 -11.56 -34.99 -21.24
N LYS A 106 -11.58 -34.82 -22.56
CA LYS A 106 -10.43 -35.01 -23.45
C LYS A 106 -10.14 -33.70 -24.16
N ILE A 107 -8.94 -33.16 -23.96
CA ILE A 107 -8.57 -31.82 -24.39
C ILE A 107 -7.28 -31.91 -25.20
N CYS A 108 -7.27 -31.28 -26.37
CA CYS A 108 -6.03 -31.04 -27.12
C CYS A 108 -5.51 -29.64 -26.75
N ILE A 109 -4.32 -29.58 -26.18
CA ILE A 109 -3.72 -28.34 -25.69
C ILE A 109 -3.26 -27.49 -26.88
N GLU A 110 -3.82 -26.30 -27.02
CA GLU A 110 -3.53 -25.38 -28.13
C GLU A 110 -2.25 -24.57 -27.90
N GLU A 111 -1.96 -24.22 -26.65
CA GLU A 111 -0.78 -23.47 -26.25
C GLU A 111 -0.19 -24.04 -24.97
N SER A 112 1.14 -24.16 -24.94
CA SER A 112 1.87 -24.60 -23.76
C SER A 112 1.64 -23.64 -22.60
N GLY A 113 1.79 -24.13 -21.36
CA GLY A 113 1.68 -23.26 -20.20
C GLY A 113 1.45 -24.00 -18.89
N LEU A 114 1.50 -23.26 -17.79
CA LEU A 114 1.00 -23.71 -16.51
C LEU A 114 -0.52 -23.80 -16.53
N GLY A 115 -1.04 -24.86 -15.92
CA GLY A 115 -2.46 -25.13 -15.78
C GLY A 115 -3.08 -24.42 -14.58
N TYR A 116 -4.28 -23.90 -14.79
CA TYR A 116 -5.12 -23.30 -13.75
C TYR A 116 -6.55 -23.82 -13.89
N LEU A 117 -7.24 -24.07 -12.78
CA LEU A 117 -8.67 -24.39 -12.80
C LEU A 117 -9.50 -23.13 -12.53
N PHE A 118 -10.09 -22.56 -13.56
CA PHE A 118 -10.97 -21.41 -13.42
C PHE A 118 -12.34 -21.89 -12.95
N PHE A 119 -12.59 -21.74 -11.65
CA PHE A 119 -13.85 -22.07 -11.01
C PHE A 119 -14.41 -20.84 -10.30
N TYR A 120 -14.84 -19.87 -11.13
CA TYR A 120 -15.35 -18.58 -10.70
C TYR A 120 -16.87 -18.52 -10.92
N THR A 121 -17.62 -18.16 -9.88
CA THR A 121 -19.08 -18.04 -9.96
C THR A 121 -19.63 -17.12 -8.87
N SER A 122 -20.76 -16.49 -9.14
CA SER A 122 -21.48 -15.64 -8.17
C SER A 122 -22.03 -16.44 -6.99
N ARG A 123 -22.25 -17.76 -7.17
CA ARG A 123 -22.74 -18.70 -6.14
C ARG A 123 -21.62 -19.39 -5.36
N TRP A 124 -20.40 -18.85 -5.37
CA TRP A 124 -19.20 -19.52 -4.86
C TRP A 124 -19.34 -20.05 -3.41
N ASN A 125 -20.14 -19.37 -2.59
CA ASN A 125 -20.40 -19.70 -1.19
C ASN A 125 -21.33 -20.93 -1.01
N GLU A 126 -22.02 -21.35 -2.07
CA GLU A 126 -22.89 -22.53 -2.11
C GLU A 126 -22.20 -23.75 -2.73
N MET A 127 -21.09 -23.53 -3.44
CA MET A 127 -20.40 -24.57 -4.20
C MET A 127 -19.62 -25.51 -3.30
N LYS A 128 -19.72 -26.82 -3.56
CA LYS A 128 -18.75 -27.79 -3.07
C LYS A 128 -17.48 -27.73 -3.92
N PRO A 129 -16.29 -27.95 -3.32
CA PRO A 129 -15.05 -28.02 -4.07
C PRO A 129 -15.08 -29.11 -5.15
N LEU A 130 -14.44 -28.84 -6.30
CA LEU A 130 -14.29 -29.81 -7.38
C LEU A 130 -13.10 -30.72 -7.11
N VAL A 131 -13.29 -32.02 -7.31
CA VAL A 131 -12.21 -32.99 -7.36
C VAL A 131 -11.85 -33.21 -8.83
N VAL A 132 -10.59 -32.94 -9.19
CA VAL A 132 -10.09 -33.13 -10.55
C VAL A 132 -8.91 -34.09 -10.54
N ASN A 133 -8.96 -35.10 -11.40
CA ASN A 133 -7.87 -36.05 -11.64
C ASN A 133 -7.27 -35.83 -13.03
N PHE A 134 -5.98 -35.53 -13.12
CA PHE A 134 -5.24 -35.28 -14.35
C PHE A 134 -4.43 -36.51 -14.76
N LYS A 135 -4.64 -37.00 -15.99
CA LYS A 135 -3.91 -38.14 -16.58
C LYS A 135 -2.88 -37.74 -17.64
N GLY A 136 -2.68 -36.44 -17.86
CA GLY A 136 -1.69 -35.86 -18.78
C GLY A 136 -0.99 -34.64 -18.18
N GLY A 137 -0.02 -34.08 -18.89
CA GLY A 137 0.82 -32.98 -18.45
C GLY A 137 1.97 -33.42 -17.54
N ARG A 138 2.95 -32.52 -17.37
CA ARG A 138 4.13 -32.72 -16.52
C ARG A 138 3.96 -31.97 -15.20
N VAL A 139 4.23 -32.61 -14.07
CA VAL A 139 4.12 -31.94 -12.77
C VAL A 139 5.24 -30.92 -12.59
N ASN A 140 4.85 -29.65 -12.50
CA ASN A 140 5.69 -28.53 -12.05
C ASN A 140 5.59 -28.33 -10.53
N GLY A 141 4.40 -28.52 -9.97
CA GLY A 141 4.03 -28.18 -8.62
C GLY A 141 3.76 -26.69 -8.41
N TYR A 142 3.26 -26.37 -7.22
CA TYR A 142 3.13 -25.02 -6.67
C TYR A 142 3.45 -25.06 -5.17
N PHE A 143 3.91 -23.94 -4.62
CA PHE A 143 4.10 -23.80 -3.17
C PHE A 143 2.81 -23.33 -2.51
N ASP A 144 2.47 -23.85 -1.34
CA ASP A 144 1.25 -23.51 -0.59
C ASP A 144 1.64 -23.36 0.87
N ARG A 145 1.54 -22.13 1.36
CA ARG A 145 1.86 -21.74 2.74
C ARG A 145 1.25 -22.68 3.79
N ARG A 146 0.03 -23.15 3.56
CA ARG A 146 -0.72 -23.94 4.55
C ARG A 146 -0.32 -25.42 4.57
N LYS A 147 0.38 -25.89 3.53
CA LYS A 147 0.68 -27.32 3.33
C LYS A 147 2.18 -27.61 3.34
N HIS A 148 2.98 -26.73 2.75
CA HIS A 148 4.36 -27.02 2.40
C HIS A 148 5.36 -26.43 3.40
N THR A 149 6.55 -27.03 3.43
CA THR A 149 7.68 -26.58 4.26
C THR A 149 8.80 -26.02 3.39
N ASN A 150 9.76 -25.32 4.00
CA ASN A 150 10.97 -24.86 3.30
C ASN A 150 11.81 -26.01 2.72
N ALA A 151 11.74 -27.22 3.28
CA ALA A 151 12.37 -28.40 2.67
C ALA A 151 11.68 -28.79 1.36
N TYR A 152 10.34 -28.73 1.33
CA TYR A 152 9.56 -28.98 0.12
C TYR A 152 9.73 -27.88 -0.92
N TRP A 153 9.85 -26.62 -0.51
CA TRP A 153 10.22 -25.49 -1.37
C TRP A 153 11.50 -25.78 -2.18
N LYS A 154 12.58 -26.22 -1.50
CA LYS A 154 13.84 -26.60 -2.17
C LYS A 154 13.61 -27.71 -3.20
N GLN A 155 12.79 -28.70 -2.87
CA GLN A 155 12.45 -29.79 -3.78
C GLN A 155 11.67 -29.27 -5.01
N LEU A 156 10.70 -28.37 -4.82
CA LEU A 156 9.95 -27.74 -5.91
C LEU A 156 10.88 -27.00 -6.87
N LEU A 157 11.75 -26.12 -6.35
CA LEU A 157 12.70 -25.37 -7.18
C LEU A 157 13.64 -26.31 -7.96
N ALA A 158 14.14 -27.37 -7.33
CA ALA A 158 15.04 -28.32 -7.98
C ALA A 158 14.38 -29.13 -9.10
N SER A 159 13.06 -29.31 -9.05
CA SER A 159 12.33 -30.25 -9.91
C SER A 159 11.29 -29.59 -10.82
N ALA A 160 11.20 -28.26 -10.81
CA ALA A 160 10.35 -27.48 -11.70
C ALA A 160 10.64 -27.81 -13.18
N VAL A 161 9.58 -27.86 -13.98
CA VAL A 161 9.63 -28.23 -15.40
C VAL A 161 9.51 -27.03 -16.34
N CYS A 162 9.12 -25.87 -15.82
CA CYS A 162 9.17 -24.56 -16.46
C CYS A 162 9.82 -23.53 -15.53
N ASP A 163 10.16 -22.34 -16.06
CA ASP A 163 10.79 -21.28 -15.27
C ASP A 163 9.78 -20.40 -14.52
N ARG A 164 8.68 -21.00 -14.02
CA ARG A 164 7.66 -20.30 -13.24
C ARG A 164 7.16 -21.18 -12.11
N LEU A 165 6.99 -20.60 -10.92
CA LEU A 165 6.40 -21.26 -9.77
C LEU A 165 5.27 -20.41 -9.19
N ASP A 166 4.09 -21.01 -9.08
CA ASP A 166 2.98 -20.44 -8.31
C ASP A 166 3.24 -20.62 -6.80
N ILE A 167 2.96 -19.58 -6.02
CA ILE A 167 3.16 -19.53 -4.57
C ILE A 167 1.85 -19.03 -3.95
N LYS A 168 1.21 -19.86 -3.13
CA LYS A 168 -0.05 -19.51 -2.46
C LYS A 168 0.17 -19.04 -1.04
N GLY A 169 -0.31 -17.84 -0.74
CA GLY A 169 -0.43 -17.27 0.61
C GLY A 169 -1.84 -17.39 1.17
N ASP A 170 -2.10 -16.64 2.24
CA ASP A 170 -3.43 -16.50 2.86
C ASP A 170 -4.25 -15.37 2.23
N TYR A 171 -3.60 -14.32 1.73
CA TYR A 171 -4.22 -13.11 1.18
C TYR A 171 -3.67 -12.71 -0.19
N ILE A 172 -2.49 -13.22 -0.58
CA ILE A 172 -1.88 -12.99 -1.88
C ILE A 172 -1.27 -14.27 -2.46
N ASN A 173 -1.37 -14.42 -3.78
CA ASN A 173 -0.62 -15.43 -4.52
C ASN A 173 0.46 -14.76 -5.37
N LEU A 174 1.55 -15.47 -5.62
CA LEU A 174 2.66 -15.02 -6.46
C LEU A 174 2.91 -15.99 -7.62
N ALA A 175 3.40 -15.48 -8.74
CA ALA A 175 3.94 -16.30 -9.83
C ALA A 175 5.32 -15.79 -10.23
N TYR A 176 6.39 -16.33 -9.64
CA TYR A 176 7.78 -15.85 -9.80
C TYR A 176 8.66 -16.84 -10.56
N LYS A 177 9.73 -16.35 -11.19
CA LYS A 177 10.60 -17.23 -11.96
C LYS A 177 11.36 -18.18 -11.05
N VAL A 178 11.50 -19.43 -11.47
CA VAL A 178 12.26 -20.43 -10.71
C VAL A 178 13.74 -20.02 -10.65
N SER A 179 14.27 -19.44 -11.72
CA SER A 179 15.62 -18.89 -11.81
C SER A 179 15.87 -17.79 -10.77
N SER A 180 14.99 -16.78 -10.70
CA SER A 180 15.05 -15.70 -9.70
C SER A 180 14.92 -16.23 -8.27
N LEU A 181 13.99 -17.16 -8.03
CA LEU A 181 13.82 -17.80 -6.72
C LEU A 181 15.05 -18.63 -6.31
N LYS A 182 15.67 -19.37 -7.22
CA LYS A 182 16.92 -20.10 -6.94
C LYS A 182 18.06 -19.16 -6.56
N GLN A 183 18.11 -17.99 -7.19
CA GLN A 183 19.16 -17.00 -6.94
C GLN A 183 18.95 -16.25 -5.62
N HIS A 184 17.70 -15.87 -5.31
CA HIS A 184 17.40 -14.90 -4.25
C HIS A 184 16.65 -15.47 -3.04
N CYS A 185 15.93 -16.57 -3.21
CA CYS A 185 15.24 -17.29 -2.13
C CYS A 185 15.34 -18.83 -2.30
N PRO A 186 16.55 -19.41 -2.30
CA PRO A 186 16.70 -20.84 -2.50
C PRO A 186 16.09 -21.67 -1.36
N GLU A 187 15.92 -21.08 -0.17
CA GLU A 187 15.61 -21.85 1.04
C GLU A 187 14.39 -21.36 1.84
N LYS A 188 13.98 -20.10 1.68
CA LYS A 188 13.11 -19.41 2.65
C LYS A 188 11.72 -19.10 2.07
N GLY A 189 11.13 -20.06 1.35
CA GLY A 189 9.83 -19.90 0.67
C GLY A 189 8.70 -19.41 1.60
N LEU A 190 8.62 -19.93 2.83
CA LEU A 190 7.64 -19.47 3.82
C LEU A 190 7.82 -18.00 4.20
N ALA A 191 9.05 -17.58 4.51
CA ALA A 191 9.33 -16.20 4.90
C ALA A 191 9.04 -15.20 3.76
N LEU A 192 9.27 -15.63 2.51
CA LEU A 192 8.91 -14.83 1.34
C LEU A 192 7.39 -14.56 1.29
N ILE A 193 6.57 -15.62 1.27
CA ILE A 193 5.12 -15.45 1.14
C ILE A 193 4.50 -14.83 2.39
N ASP A 194 5.02 -15.12 3.59
CA ASP A 194 4.57 -14.50 4.84
C ASP A 194 4.73 -12.98 4.83
N PHE A 195 5.80 -12.46 4.21
CA PHE A 195 6.03 -11.02 4.11
C PHE A 195 5.03 -10.33 3.17
N TYR A 196 4.76 -10.95 2.01
CA TYR A 196 3.73 -10.47 1.09
C TYR A 196 2.33 -10.51 1.72
N ASP A 197 1.98 -11.61 2.39
CA ASP A 197 0.71 -11.71 3.14
C ASP A 197 0.62 -10.65 4.23
N ARG A 198 1.74 -10.32 4.91
CA ARG A 198 1.76 -9.28 5.94
C ARG A 198 1.48 -7.89 5.35
N ILE A 199 2.04 -7.56 4.19
CA ILE A 199 1.74 -6.29 3.50
C ILE A 199 0.26 -6.23 3.16
N VAL A 200 -0.30 -7.27 2.52
CA VAL A 200 -1.72 -7.29 2.17
C VAL A 200 -2.63 -7.24 3.40
N ASP A 201 -2.25 -7.90 4.50
CA ASP A 201 -2.98 -7.83 5.77
C ASP A 201 -3.07 -6.38 6.29
N ILE A 202 -1.98 -5.62 6.22
CA ILE A 202 -1.90 -4.21 6.61
C ILE A 202 -2.74 -3.33 5.67
N GLU A 203 -2.65 -3.53 4.35
CA GLU A 203 -3.47 -2.76 3.39
C GLU A 203 -4.96 -3.01 3.62
N HIS A 204 -5.37 -4.27 3.75
CA HIS A 204 -6.75 -4.65 4.03
C HIS A 204 -7.24 -4.11 5.37
N GLU A 205 -6.37 -3.95 6.36
CA GLU A 205 -6.68 -3.31 7.63
C GLU A 205 -6.95 -1.82 7.43
N LEU A 206 -6.03 -1.11 6.75
CA LEU A 206 -6.17 0.32 6.48
C LEU A 206 -7.40 0.62 5.61
N MET A 207 -7.73 -0.27 4.66
CA MET A 207 -8.95 -0.21 3.87
C MET A 207 -10.23 -0.47 4.68
N GLY A 208 -10.15 -0.98 5.90
CA GLY A 208 -11.31 -1.36 6.73
C GLY A 208 -11.92 -2.72 6.40
N LEU A 209 -11.29 -3.53 5.55
CA LEU A 209 -11.84 -4.84 5.17
C LEU A 209 -11.89 -5.81 6.35
N LYS A 210 -10.97 -5.68 7.32
CA LYS A 210 -11.05 -6.42 8.59
C LYS A 210 -12.20 -5.92 9.46
N LYS A 211 -12.22 -4.61 9.73
CA LYS A 211 -13.19 -3.94 10.62
C LYS A 211 -14.64 -4.22 10.20
N TYR A 212 -14.90 -4.19 8.90
CA TYR A 212 -16.24 -4.37 8.33
C TYR A 212 -16.52 -5.79 7.81
N ASN A 213 -15.60 -6.75 8.05
CA ASN A 213 -15.72 -8.14 7.58
C ASN A 213 -15.99 -8.24 6.06
N LEU A 214 -15.22 -7.49 5.28
CA LEU A 214 -15.30 -7.38 3.82
C LEU A 214 -14.10 -8.02 3.09
N ARG A 215 -13.22 -8.74 3.81
CA ARG A 215 -12.11 -9.44 3.16
C ARG A 215 -12.64 -10.38 2.07
N PRO A 216 -12.27 -10.19 0.80
CA PRO A 216 -12.76 -11.04 -0.27
C PRO A 216 -12.17 -12.43 -0.13
N ARG A 217 -12.85 -13.43 -0.71
CA ARG A 217 -12.28 -14.77 -0.86
C ARG A 217 -11.12 -14.78 -1.86
N ASN A 218 -11.12 -13.86 -2.82
CA ASN A 218 -10.03 -13.73 -3.77
C ASN A 218 -8.74 -13.27 -3.09
N HIS A 219 -7.62 -13.79 -3.54
CA HIS A 219 -6.29 -13.32 -3.17
C HIS A 219 -5.90 -12.13 -4.04
N MET A 220 -5.06 -11.23 -3.54
CA MET A 220 -4.29 -10.35 -4.42
C MET A 220 -3.29 -11.19 -5.23
N PHE A 221 -2.66 -10.58 -6.22
CA PHE A 221 -1.69 -11.27 -7.07
C PHE A 221 -0.48 -10.41 -7.36
N ALA A 222 0.69 -11.04 -7.41
CA ALA A 222 1.88 -10.43 -7.98
C ALA A 222 2.65 -11.42 -8.84
N ARG A 223 3.34 -10.90 -9.85
CA ARG A 223 4.13 -11.72 -10.77
C ARG A 223 5.43 -11.04 -11.16
N GLU A 224 6.43 -11.86 -11.42
CA GLU A 224 7.68 -11.37 -11.99
C GLU A 224 7.50 -11.16 -13.51
N VAL A 225 7.88 -9.97 -13.98
CA VAL A 225 7.79 -9.53 -15.37
C VAL A 225 9.18 -9.18 -15.92
N PRO A 226 9.37 -9.09 -17.26
CA PRO A 226 10.67 -8.75 -17.83
C PRO A 226 11.19 -7.36 -17.41
N SER A 227 10.31 -6.37 -17.32
CA SER A 227 10.66 -4.99 -16.96
C SER A 227 9.47 -4.23 -16.38
N GLY A 228 9.78 -3.13 -15.69
CA GLY A 228 8.81 -2.24 -15.07
C GLY A 228 8.30 -2.69 -13.70
N LEU A 229 7.85 -1.71 -12.94
CA LEU A 229 7.07 -1.86 -11.71
C LEU A 229 5.71 -1.25 -12.03
N PHE A 230 4.64 -2.04 -11.91
CA PHE A 230 3.30 -1.57 -12.25
C PHE A 230 2.22 -2.41 -11.58
N ALA A 231 1.00 -1.88 -11.59
CA ALA A 231 -0.22 -2.62 -11.30
C ALA A 231 -1.15 -2.63 -12.52
N ASP A 232 -1.83 -3.75 -12.74
CA ASP A 232 -2.79 -3.90 -13.83
C ASP A 232 -4.05 -4.67 -13.40
N GLY A 233 -4.85 -5.11 -14.37
CA GLY A 233 -6.08 -5.86 -14.12
C GLY A 233 -5.87 -7.24 -13.49
N TRP A 234 -4.63 -7.74 -13.40
CA TRP A 234 -4.31 -9.01 -12.76
C TRP A 234 -3.73 -8.82 -11.36
N GLY A 235 -3.00 -7.73 -11.13
CA GLY A 235 -2.32 -7.46 -9.86
C GLY A 235 -1.03 -6.68 -10.08
N ALA A 236 -0.03 -6.89 -9.21
CA ALA A 236 1.28 -6.26 -9.34
C ALA A 236 2.21 -7.01 -10.32
N GLY A 237 3.00 -6.26 -11.07
CA GLY A 237 4.09 -6.72 -11.92
C GLY A 237 5.42 -6.16 -11.40
N PHE A 238 6.36 -7.06 -11.11
CA PHE A 238 7.69 -6.68 -10.61
C PHE A 238 8.79 -7.12 -11.57
N ALA A 239 9.64 -6.18 -11.98
CA ALA A 239 10.73 -6.43 -12.91
C ALA A 239 11.74 -7.46 -12.37
N SER A 240 12.31 -8.24 -13.28
CA SER A 240 13.27 -9.31 -12.95
C SER A 240 14.52 -8.75 -12.26
N ASP A 241 14.95 -7.54 -12.61
CA ASP A 241 16.10 -6.86 -12.00
C ASP A 241 15.84 -6.39 -10.57
N CYS A 242 14.58 -6.29 -10.12
CA CYS A 242 14.22 -5.96 -8.73
C CYS A 242 14.16 -7.21 -7.81
N MET A 243 14.22 -8.43 -8.35
CA MET A 243 14.03 -9.66 -7.55
C MET A 243 15.12 -9.89 -6.49
N HIS A 244 16.28 -9.24 -6.62
CA HIS A 244 17.33 -9.28 -5.60
C HIS A 244 16.89 -8.70 -4.24
N GLU A 245 15.87 -7.83 -4.25
CA GLU A 245 15.18 -7.33 -3.06
C GLU A 245 13.81 -8.00 -2.90
N LEU A 246 12.99 -8.00 -3.95
CA LEU A 246 11.56 -8.37 -3.86
C LEU A 246 11.32 -9.88 -3.72
N ALA A 247 12.28 -10.71 -4.13
CA ALA A 247 12.23 -12.17 -3.95
C ALA A 247 13.30 -12.66 -2.97
N ASN A 248 13.80 -11.81 -2.08
CA ASN A 248 14.86 -12.16 -1.13
C ASN A 248 14.43 -11.86 0.32
N PRO A 249 14.03 -12.86 1.11
CA PRO A 249 13.58 -12.64 2.50
C PRO A 249 14.56 -11.89 3.41
N ASP A 250 15.86 -11.90 3.11
CA ASP A 250 16.86 -11.18 3.90
C ASP A 250 16.96 -9.68 3.52
N ASN A 251 16.49 -9.30 2.33
CA ASN A 251 16.48 -7.91 1.83
C ASN A 251 15.08 -7.35 1.58
N ILE A 252 14.03 -8.16 1.65
CA ILE A 252 12.66 -7.80 1.22
C ILE A 252 12.09 -6.62 1.99
N HIS A 253 12.56 -6.38 3.23
CA HIS A 253 12.23 -5.20 4.00
C HIS A 253 12.54 -3.90 3.24
N LYS A 254 13.66 -3.82 2.50
CA LYS A 254 14.00 -2.65 1.67
C LYS A 254 12.95 -2.40 0.58
N GLY A 255 12.40 -3.49 0.04
CA GLY A 255 11.32 -3.50 -0.94
C GLY A 255 9.92 -3.18 -0.41
N THR A 256 9.72 -2.95 0.90
CA THR A 256 8.38 -2.73 1.51
C THR A 256 7.57 -1.68 0.77
N TRP A 257 8.16 -0.50 0.50
CA TRP A 257 7.46 0.56 -0.22
C TRP A 257 7.06 0.12 -1.62
N CYS A 258 7.97 -0.49 -2.39
CA CYS A 258 7.70 -0.91 -3.75
C CYS A 258 6.56 -1.94 -3.81
N ILE A 259 6.58 -2.94 -2.94
CA ILE A 259 5.54 -3.97 -2.91
C ILE A 259 4.18 -3.35 -2.56
N ALA A 260 4.13 -2.56 -1.48
CA ALA A 260 2.89 -1.93 -1.03
C ALA A 260 2.39 -0.83 -1.99
N HIS A 261 3.27 -0.20 -2.76
CA HIS A 261 2.90 0.81 -3.75
C HIS A 261 2.12 0.20 -4.91
N GLU A 262 2.64 -0.89 -5.50
CA GLU A 262 1.97 -1.56 -6.62
C GLU A 262 0.69 -2.27 -6.18
N LEU A 263 0.70 -2.93 -5.01
CA LEU A 263 -0.51 -3.52 -4.44
C LEU A 263 -1.53 -2.42 -4.04
N GLY A 264 -1.04 -1.29 -3.54
CA GLY A 264 -1.83 -0.11 -3.24
C GLY A 264 -2.56 0.48 -4.46
N HIS A 265 -1.98 0.41 -5.67
CA HIS A 265 -2.68 0.76 -6.90
C HIS A 265 -3.86 -0.17 -7.20
N VAL A 266 -3.69 -1.48 -6.96
CA VAL A 266 -4.78 -2.46 -7.08
C VAL A 266 -5.90 -2.10 -6.11
N ASN A 267 -5.54 -1.78 -4.85
CA ASN A 267 -6.44 -1.46 -3.75
C ASN A 267 -6.98 -0.02 -3.73
N GLN A 268 -6.59 0.81 -4.69
CA GLN A 268 -7.02 2.21 -4.74
C GLN A 268 -8.52 2.32 -5.06
N ILE A 269 -9.31 2.76 -4.07
CA ILE A 269 -10.77 2.85 -4.13
C ILE A 269 -11.18 4.00 -5.04
N ARG A 270 -11.98 3.71 -6.06
CA ARG A 270 -12.35 4.70 -7.08
C ARG A 270 -13.79 4.55 -7.59
N PRO A 271 -14.50 5.67 -7.82
CA PRO A 271 -14.15 7.05 -7.43
C PRO A 271 -14.23 7.25 -5.90
N GLY A 272 -13.64 8.34 -5.39
CA GLY A 272 -13.81 8.79 -4.00
C GLY A 272 -12.56 8.81 -3.13
N LEU A 273 -11.68 7.82 -3.29
CA LEU A 273 -10.30 7.87 -2.77
C LEU A 273 -9.27 7.82 -3.91
N LYS A 274 -9.71 8.22 -5.10
CA LYS A 274 -8.89 8.53 -6.27
C LYS A 274 -9.63 9.58 -7.10
N TRP A 275 -8.97 10.71 -7.32
CA TRP A 275 -9.35 11.74 -8.27
C TRP A 275 -8.11 12.26 -9.00
N VAL A 276 -8.27 13.20 -9.93
CA VAL A 276 -7.14 13.76 -10.70
C VAL A 276 -6.01 14.22 -9.78
N SER A 277 -4.76 13.95 -10.18
CA SER A 277 -3.55 14.24 -9.40
C SER A 277 -3.33 13.48 -8.09
N THR A 278 -4.09 12.41 -7.86
CA THR A 278 -3.92 11.51 -6.69
C THR A 278 -3.64 10.04 -7.02
N THR A 279 -3.42 9.69 -8.29
CA THR A 279 -3.08 8.32 -8.72
C THR A 279 -1.85 7.79 -7.98
N GLU A 280 -0.84 8.64 -7.77
CA GLU A 280 0.39 8.34 -7.01
C GLU A 280 0.40 8.94 -5.61
N VAL A 281 -0.77 9.12 -5.01
CA VAL A 281 -0.88 9.71 -3.68
C VAL A 281 -1.69 8.82 -2.76
N THR A 282 -2.89 8.42 -3.17
CA THR A 282 -3.77 7.65 -2.28
C THR A 282 -3.41 6.17 -2.21
N ASN A 283 -2.68 5.61 -3.18
CA ASN A 283 -1.97 4.33 -2.99
C ASN A 283 -0.85 4.46 -1.95
N ASN A 284 -0.12 5.58 -1.95
CA ASN A 284 1.06 5.74 -1.10
C ASN A 284 0.75 5.83 0.40
N ILE A 285 -0.51 6.01 0.80
CA ILE A 285 -0.91 5.87 2.21
C ILE A 285 -0.69 4.44 2.71
N TYR A 286 -0.89 3.43 1.85
CA TYR A 286 -0.59 2.04 2.14
C TYR A 286 0.92 1.85 2.29
N SER A 287 1.70 2.36 1.34
CA SER A 287 3.17 2.24 1.32
C SER A 287 3.83 2.85 2.54
N VAL A 288 3.46 4.08 2.89
CA VAL A 288 4.05 4.77 4.06
C VAL A 288 3.65 4.08 5.37
N TRP A 289 2.43 3.54 5.46
CA TRP A 289 1.98 2.82 6.65
C TRP A 289 2.67 1.45 6.80
N CYS A 290 2.79 0.69 5.71
CA CYS A 290 3.55 -0.56 5.67
C CYS A 290 5.01 -0.31 6.06
N ARG A 291 5.67 0.71 5.50
CA ARG A 291 7.04 1.08 5.87
C ARG A 291 7.14 1.44 7.36
N PHE A 292 6.25 2.28 7.87
CA PHE A 292 6.25 2.67 9.29
C PHE A 292 6.13 1.47 10.24
N LEU A 293 5.31 0.47 9.89
CA LEU A 293 5.09 -0.71 10.72
C LEU A 293 6.18 -1.80 10.58
N LEU A 294 6.74 -1.96 9.38
CA LEU A 294 7.64 -3.08 9.06
C LEU A 294 9.12 -2.68 9.02
N GLU A 295 9.42 -1.40 8.82
CA GLU A 295 10.78 -0.84 8.78
C GLU A 295 10.83 0.56 9.46
N PRO A 296 10.57 0.64 10.78
CA PRO A 296 10.45 1.91 11.50
C PRO A 296 11.75 2.72 11.57
N ASP A 297 12.89 2.11 11.26
CA ASP A 297 14.21 2.76 11.26
C ASP A 297 14.48 3.59 10.00
N TYR A 298 13.72 3.35 8.91
CA TYR A 298 13.82 4.09 7.65
C TYR A 298 12.45 4.58 7.16
N LEU A 299 12.19 5.87 7.34
CA LEU A 299 10.93 6.51 6.97
C LEU A 299 11.14 7.40 5.75
N ASN A 300 10.59 7.04 4.59
CA ASN A 300 10.87 7.70 3.31
C ASN A 300 10.70 9.23 3.34
N LEU A 301 9.60 9.74 3.89
CA LEU A 301 9.33 11.18 3.89
C LEU A 301 10.29 11.95 4.81
N GLU A 302 10.72 11.35 5.92
CA GLU A 302 11.57 11.97 6.94
C GLU A 302 13.08 11.69 6.78
N GLN A 303 13.47 10.63 6.07
CA GLN A 303 14.85 10.13 6.04
C GLN A 303 15.41 9.84 4.64
N GLU A 304 14.62 9.98 3.57
CA GLU A 304 15.21 9.97 2.23
C GLU A 304 16.02 11.27 2.01
N ARG A 305 17.25 11.14 1.48
CA ARG A 305 18.07 12.29 1.10
C ARG A 305 17.71 12.72 -0.32
N VAL A 306 16.84 13.72 -0.42
CA VAL A 306 16.32 14.25 -1.70
C VAL A 306 16.24 15.76 -1.66
N ASN A 307 15.89 16.36 -2.81
CA ASN A 307 15.70 17.79 -2.95
C ASN A 307 14.59 18.32 -2.00
N ASP A 308 14.88 19.39 -1.27
CA ASP A 308 13.94 20.10 -0.39
C ASP A 308 13.00 21.07 -1.13
N GLY A 309 13.04 21.07 -2.46
CA GLY A 309 12.34 21.99 -3.33
C GLY A 309 13.17 23.21 -3.72
N ASP A 310 14.30 23.48 -3.06
CA ASP A 310 15.21 24.60 -3.34
C ASP A 310 16.62 24.13 -3.72
N ASP A 311 16.71 22.97 -4.38
CA ASP A 311 17.95 22.38 -4.91
C ASP A 311 18.97 21.92 -3.86
N ASN A 312 18.55 21.78 -2.60
CA ASN A 312 19.36 21.17 -1.54
C ASN A 312 18.96 19.72 -1.31
N HIS A 313 19.94 18.82 -1.20
CA HIS A 313 19.70 17.39 -0.98
C HIS A 313 19.92 17.02 0.49
N VAL A 314 18.84 16.97 1.27
CA VAL A 314 18.86 16.77 2.73
C VAL A 314 17.98 15.59 3.13
N LEU A 315 18.32 14.96 4.27
CA LEU A 315 17.38 14.03 4.91
C LEU A 315 16.13 14.81 5.33
N GLY A 316 14.96 14.30 4.96
CA GLY A 316 13.68 14.99 5.19
C GLY A 316 13.30 15.99 4.10
N GLY A 317 13.99 15.97 2.94
CA GLY A 317 13.75 16.90 1.84
C GLY A 317 12.29 16.94 1.38
N ARG A 318 11.58 15.80 1.33
CA ARG A 318 10.15 15.76 0.98
C ARG A 318 9.30 16.58 1.95
N PHE A 319 9.48 16.36 3.25
CA PHE A 319 8.75 17.10 4.29
C PHE A 319 9.14 18.57 4.32
N ASP A 320 10.42 18.90 4.18
CA ASP A 320 10.86 20.30 4.09
C ASP A 320 10.26 20.99 2.86
N SER A 321 10.13 20.29 1.74
CA SER A 321 9.44 20.82 0.56
C SER A 321 7.96 21.11 0.86
N TYR A 322 7.25 20.15 1.47
CA TYR A 322 5.88 20.36 1.94
C TYR A 322 5.76 21.57 2.90
N LEU A 323 6.65 21.68 3.88
CA LEU A 323 6.63 22.75 4.86
C LEU A 323 6.87 24.12 4.21
N ASN A 324 7.81 24.21 3.26
CA ASN A 324 8.14 25.49 2.63
C ASN A 324 7.17 25.88 1.50
N TYR A 325 6.65 24.93 0.72
CA TYR A 325 5.74 25.23 -0.40
C TYR A 325 4.27 25.21 0.02
N GLY A 326 3.86 24.20 0.80
CA GLY A 326 2.50 24.10 1.33
C GLY A 326 2.22 25.09 2.45
N ILE A 327 3.11 25.18 3.45
CA ILE A 327 2.83 25.91 4.70
C ILE A 327 3.33 27.36 4.67
N VAL A 328 4.57 27.59 4.22
CA VAL A 328 5.14 28.94 4.15
C VAL A 328 4.59 29.72 2.96
N LYS A 329 4.74 29.20 1.73
CA LYS A 329 4.22 29.86 0.52
C LYS A 329 2.70 29.79 0.40
N GLY A 330 2.06 28.81 1.05
CA GLY A 330 0.62 28.69 1.02
C GLY A 330 0.07 28.25 -0.34
N GLU A 331 0.78 27.37 -1.06
CA GLU A 331 0.30 26.82 -2.32
C GLU A 331 -0.92 25.90 -2.12
N GLN A 332 -1.65 25.60 -3.20
CA GLN A 332 -2.66 24.54 -3.20
C GLN A 332 -1.97 23.18 -3.06
N TRP A 333 -2.61 22.24 -2.36
CA TRP A 333 -2.05 20.93 -2.01
C TRP A 333 -1.49 20.15 -3.22
N LEU A 334 -2.27 20.07 -4.31
CA LEU A 334 -1.90 19.35 -5.53
C LEU A 334 -0.97 20.15 -6.46
N CYS A 335 -0.46 21.30 -6.01
CA CYS A 335 0.39 22.21 -6.77
C CYS A 335 1.71 22.50 -6.04
N GLN A 336 2.16 21.60 -5.16
CA GLN A 336 3.36 21.78 -4.36
C GLN A 336 4.58 21.16 -5.04
N ARG A 337 5.69 21.90 -5.05
CA ARG A 337 6.97 21.48 -5.62
C ARG A 337 7.61 20.36 -4.79
N GLY A 338 8.44 19.56 -5.43
CA GLY A 338 9.32 18.58 -4.78
C GLY A 338 10.20 17.85 -5.79
N GLN A 339 11.06 16.96 -5.29
CA GLN A 339 12.06 16.20 -6.07
C GLN A 339 11.51 15.52 -7.35
N ASP A 340 10.29 14.96 -7.33
CA ASP A 340 9.69 14.28 -8.48
C ASP A 340 9.17 15.26 -9.54
N ARG A 341 8.85 16.48 -9.11
CA ARG A 341 8.30 17.53 -9.98
C ARG A 341 8.83 18.89 -9.57
N MET A 342 10.08 19.15 -9.92
CA MET A 342 10.76 20.42 -9.64
C MET A 342 10.39 21.55 -10.62
N LYS A 343 9.77 21.21 -11.75
CA LYS A 343 9.32 22.12 -12.82
C LYS A 343 7.88 21.75 -13.22
N ASP A 344 7.12 22.73 -13.70
CA ASP A 344 5.73 22.57 -14.14
C ASP A 344 4.85 21.88 -13.08
N TYR A 345 5.16 22.12 -11.81
CA TYR A 345 4.55 21.46 -10.65
C TYR A 345 3.18 22.05 -10.31
N GLU A 346 2.85 23.19 -10.88
CA GLU A 346 1.63 23.95 -10.63
C GLU A 346 0.36 23.23 -11.13
N ASN A 347 0.52 22.20 -11.99
CA ASN A 347 -0.54 21.39 -12.60
C ASN A 347 -0.49 19.92 -12.17
N GLY A 348 0.01 19.63 -10.98
CA GLY A 348 -0.09 18.28 -10.42
C GLY A 348 0.90 17.96 -9.31
N GLY A 349 1.90 18.80 -9.05
CA GLY A 349 2.77 18.71 -7.88
C GLY A 349 3.59 17.43 -7.76
N ASP A 350 4.36 17.33 -6.68
CA ASP A 350 5.17 16.18 -6.34
C ASP A 350 4.39 15.09 -5.59
N HIS A 351 4.55 13.82 -5.97
CA HIS A 351 3.79 12.68 -5.44
C HIS A 351 3.98 12.46 -3.94
N PHE A 352 5.20 12.59 -3.44
CA PHE A 352 5.54 12.40 -2.03
C PHE A 352 5.20 13.61 -1.17
N VAL A 353 5.36 14.83 -1.71
CA VAL A 353 4.96 16.05 -1.02
C VAL A 353 3.45 16.09 -0.82
N LYS A 354 2.68 15.66 -1.83
CA LYS A 354 1.22 15.49 -1.73
C LYS A 354 0.82 14.45 -0.68
N LEU A 355 1.65 13.46 -0.37
CA LEU A 355 1.35 12.46 0.66
C LEU A 355 1.44 13.02 2.09
N CYS A 356 2.24 14.06 2.32
CA CYS A 356 2.55 14.57 3.66
C CYS A 356 1.30 14.85 4.53
N PRO A 357 0.24 15.56 4.05
CA PRO A 357 -0.97 15.78 4.83
C PRO A 357 -1.75 14.51 5.18
N LEU A 358 -1.78 13.50 4.30
CA LEU A 358 -2.44 12.24 4.58
C LEU A 358 -1.66 11.44 5.64
N TRP A 359 -0.32 11.46 5.53
CA TRP A 359 0.56 10.85 6.51
C TRP A 359 0.43 11.50 7.89
N GLN A 360 0.30 12.83 7.94
CA GLN A 360 0.05 13.58 9.17
C GLN A 360 -1.25 13.18 9.87
N LEU A 361 -2.34 13.02 9.11
CA LEU A 361 -3.61 12.54 9.68
C LEU A 361 -3.44 11.12 10.25
N GLN A 362 -2.74 10.23 9.54
CA GLN A 362 -2.48 8.86 10.01
C GLN A 362 -1.64 8.86 11.30
N LEU A 363 -0.54 9.61 11.34
CA LEU A 363 0.28 9.76 12.54
C LEU A 363 -0.52 10.34 13.71
N TYR A 364 -1.35 11.35 13.47
CA TYR A 364 -2.07 12.03 14.54
C TYR A 364 -3.16 11.16 15.17
N TYR A 365 -3.97 10.49 14.36
CA TYR A 365 -5.11 9.73 14.85
C TYR A 365 -4.75 8.30 15.27
N ALA A 366 -3.80 7.64 14.58
CA ALA A 366 -3.44 6.26 14.86
C ALA A 366 -2.25 6.10 15.82
N VAL A 367 -1.30 7.05 15.82
CA VAL A 367 -0.08 6.95 16.62
C VAL A 367 -0.12 7.90 17.81
N ALA A 368 -0.23 9.22 17.57
CA ALA A 368 -0.32 10.21 18.64
C ALA A 368 -1.66 10.14 19.39
N GLY A 369 -2.71 9.68 18.71
CA GLY A 369 -4.02 9.44 19.29
C GLY A 369 -4.02 8.33 20.33
N HIS A 370 -3.09 7.38 20.27
CA HIS A 370 -3.05 6.28 21.22
C HIS A 370 -2.90 6.77 22.67
N GLY A 371 -3.90 6.47 23.50
CA GLY A 371 -3.99 6.95 24.89
C GLY A 371 -4.59 8.36 25.06
N ASN A 372 -4.96 9.03 23.96
CA ASN A 372 -5.57 10.36 23.95
C ASN A 372 -7.04 10.33 23.50
N ALA A 373 -7.78 11.42 23.79
CA ALA A 373 -9.21 11.51 23.49
C ALA A 373 -9.53 11.56 21.98
N TRP A 374 -8.55 11.95 21.15
CA TRP A 374 -8.68 11.99 19.69
C TRP A 374 -8.26 10.67 19.02
N ASN A 375 -8.06 9.56 19.76
CA ASN A 375 -7.70 8.28 19.16
C ASN A 375 -8.73 7.83 18.12
N CYS A 376 -8.34 7.76 16.85
CA CYS A 376 -9.19 7.29 15.76
C CYS A 376 -8.35 6.51 14.74
N PRO A 377 -7.77 5.36 15.15
CA PRO A 377 -6.76 4.66 14.35
C PRO A 377 -7.30 4.15 13.01
N ASP A 378 -8.62 3.89 12.95
CA ASP A 378 -9.32 3.38 11.77
C ASP A 378 -9.93 4.50 10.90
N TRP A 379 -9.53 5.77 11.06
CA TRP A 379 -10.21 6.86 10.36
C TRP A 379 -10.23 6.66 8.83
N PHE A 380 -9.14 6.18 8.24
CA PHE A 380 -9.06 5.91 6.80
C PHE A 380 -9.95 4.73 6.40
N ALA A 381 -10.01 3.69 7.24
CA ALA A 381 -10.89 2.54 7.05
C ALA A 381 -12.38 2.94 7.05
N ASP A 382 -12.76 3.87 7.94
CA ASP A 382 -14.13 4.37 8.06
C ASP A 382 -14.49 5.27 6.88
N VAL A 383 -13.56 6.13 6.41
CA VAL A 383 -13.76 6.92 5.18
C VAL A 383 -13.86 6.00 3.96
N ALA A 384 -12.99 5.00 3.84
CA ALA A 384 -13.04 4.01 2.76
C ALA A 384 -14.38 3.26 2.75
N GLN A 385 -14.94 2.96 3.93
CA GLN A 385 -16.25 2.35 4.03
C GLN A 385 -17.39 3.29 3.60
N ILE A 386 -17.34 4.57 3.95
CA ILE A 386 -18.31 5.56 3.45
C ILE A 386 -18.27 5.57 1.92
N VAL A 387 -17.08 5.75 1.34
CA VAL A 387 -16.88 5.83 -0.11
C VAL A 387 -17.33 4.55 -0.83
N ARG A 388 -17.07 3.36 -0.27
CA ARG A 388 -17.57 2.10 -0.85
C ARG A 388 -19.10 2.03 -0.94
N ASN A 389 -19.81 2.70 -0.03
CA ASN A 389 -21.28 2.66 0.06
C ASN A 389 -21.99 3.88 -0.52
N THR A 390 -21.26 4.86 -1.08
CA THR A 390 -21.83 6.02 -1.77
C THR A 390 -21.63 5.92 -3.26
N ASP A 391 -22.59 6.35 -4.08
CA ASP A 391 -22.34 6.52 -5.51
C ASP A 391 -21.69 7.89 -5.75
N GLU A 392 -20.48 7.88 -6.31
CA GLU A 392 -19.68 9.08 -6.59
C GLU A 392 -19.25 9.13 -8.07
N SER A 393 -19.88 8.33 -8.94
CA SER A 393 -19.54 8.22 -10.36
C SER A 393 -19.74 9.52 -11.14
N GLU A 394 -20.73 10.32 -10.76
CA GLU A 394 -21.09 11.58 -11.41
C GLU A 394 -20.50 12.82 -10.73
N LEU A 395 -19.64 12.65 -9.70
CA LEU A 395 -19.02 13.77 -8.99
C LEU A 395 -17.81 14.30 -9.74
N SER A 396 -17.68 15.63 -9.77
CA SER A 396 -16.45 16.28 -10.24
C SER A 396 -15.28 15.99 -9.31
N HIS A 397 -14.04 16.09 -9.82
CA HIS A 397 -12.85 15.89 -8.99
C HIS A 397 -12.78 16.84 -7.79
N GLY A 398 -13.32 18.07 -7.92
CA GLY A 398 -13.39 19.03 -6.83
C GLY A 398 -14.36 18.57 -5.74
N GLU A 399 -15.51 18.01 -6.13
CA GLU A 399 -16.47 17.42 -5.20
C GLU A 399 -15.91 16.18 -4.50
N LEU A 400 -15.15 15.33 -5.20
CA LEU A 400 -14.47 14.18 -4.59
C LEU A 400 -13.48 14.64 -3.49
N GLN A 401 -12.67 15.67 -3.76
CA GLN A 401 -11.74 16.24 -2.77
C GLN A 401 -12.49 16.87 -1.57
N LEU A 402 -13.57 17.61 -1.83
CA LEU A 402 -14.42 18.18 -0.77
C LEU A 402 -15.09 17.09 0.08
N ASN A 403 -15.60 16.04 -0.55
CA ASN A 403 -16.19 14.89 0.12
C ASN A 403 -15.18 14.14 0.98
N PHE A 404 -13.95 13.95 0.48
CA PHE A 404 -12.87 13.38 1.28
C PHE A 404 -12.66 14.16 2.58
N MET A 405 -12.43 15.48 2.50
CA MET A 405 -12.24 16.33 3.68
C MET A 405 -13.44 16.29 4.63
N LYS A 406 -14.67 16.34 4.08
CA LYS A 406 -15.90 16.24 4.85
C LYS A 406 -16.00 14.90 5.58
N ASN A 407 -15.73 13.80 4.90
CA ASN A 407 -15.81 12.45 5.46
C ASN A 407 -14.77 12.24 6.56
N VAL A 408 -13.54 12.74 6.37
CA VAL A 408 -12.52 12.70 7.43
C VAL A 408 -13.01 13.44 8.67
N ALA A 409 -13.48 14.69 8.54
CA ALA A 409 -14.00 15.47 9.66
C ALA A 409 -15.20 14.78 10.33
N ASP A 410 -16.09 14.16 9.56
CA ASP A 410 -17.23 13.42 10.09
C ASP A 410 -16.84 12.13 10.81
N VAL A 411 -15.75 11.45 10.41
CA VAL A 411 -15.26 10.23 11.06
C VAL A 411 -14.56 10.57 12.37
N VAL A 412 -13.63 11.52 12.33
CA VAL A 412 -12.78 11.88 13.48
C VAL A 412 -13.48 12.82 14.46
N LYS A 413 -14.62 13.40 14.06
CA LYS A 413 -15.44 14.34 14.84
C LYS A 413 -14.64 15.57 15.28
N GLU A 414 -13.74 16.06 14.44
CA GLU A 414 -12.97 17.29 14.65
C GLU A 414 -13.15 18.26 13.48
N ASP A 415 -13.10 19.56 13.79
CA ASP A 415 -13.08 20.63 12.81
C ASP A 415 -11.66 20.80 12.24
N LEU A 416 -11.40 20.06 11.16
CA LEU A 416 -10.12 20.09 10.44
C LEU A 416 -10.00 21.25 9.44
N SER A 417 -10.89 22.25 9.47
CA SER A 417 -10.83 23.38 8.53
C SER A 417 -9.50 24.11 8.53
N ASP A 418 -8.91 24.39 9.69
CA ASP A 418 -7.63 25.09 9.78
C ASP A 418 -6.49 24.24 9.20
N PHE A 419 -6.51 22.93 9.47
CA PHE A 419 -5.57 21.98 8.89
C PHE A 419 -5.67 21.97 7.36
N PHE A 420 -6.87 21.71 6.81
CA PHE A 420 -7.07 21.61 5.37
C PHE A 420 -6.77 22.92 4.63
N VAL A 421 -7.07 24.07 5.24
CA VAL A 421 -6.67 25.38 4.69
C VAL A 421 -5.15 25.53 4.71
N LYS A 422 -4.50 25.20 5.83
CA LYS A 422 -3.06 25.40 5.98
C LYS A 422 -2.26 24.54 5.01
N VAL A 423 -2.61 23.26 4.85
CA VAL A 423 -1.93 22.34 3.92
C VAL A 423 -2.30 22.58 2.45
N GLY A 424 -3.27 23.46 2.17
CA GLY A 424 -3.67 23.83 0.82
C GLY A 424 -4.75 22.95 0.17
N MET A 425 -5.35 22.02 0.91
CA MET A 425 -6.39 21.11 0.41
C MET A 425 -7.76 21.77 0.33
N LEU A 426 -8.05 22.75 1.20
CA LEU A 426 -9.28 23.55 1.19
C LEU A 426 -9.00 24.99 0.72
N LYS A 427 -8.63 25.14 -0.55
CA LYS A 427 -8.40 26.42 -1.23
C LYS A 427 -9.09 26.44 -2.58
N PRO A 428 -9.50 27.62 -3.08
CA PRO A 428 -9.98 27.74 -4.45
C PRO A 428 -8.93 27.26 -5.45
N ILE A 429 -9.40 26.47 -6.41
CA ILE A 429 -8.61 25.97 -7.53
C ILE A 429 -9.51 25.88 -8.76
N ASP A 430 -8.96 26.20 -9.92
CA ASP A 430 -9.61 26.01 -11.22
C ASP A 430 -8.51 25.76 -12.25
N LYS A 431 -8.06 24.50 -12.32
CA LYS A 431 -6.89 24.10 -13.11
C LYS A 431 -7.12 22.77 -13.81
N ASP A 432 -6.53 22.65 -14.99
CA ASP A 432 -6.36 21.37 -15.68
C ASP A 432 -5.13 20.66 -15.07
N MET A 433 -5.41 19.61 -14.31
CA MET A 433 -4.46 18.89 -13.46
C MET A 433 -4.01 17.60 -14.13
N ASP A 434 -2.76 17.21 -13.92
CA ASP A 434 -2.11 16.07 -14.58
C ASP A 434 -1.52 15.08 -13.57
N ASP A 435 -1.71 13.79 -13.85
CA ASP A 435 -1.14 12.61 -13.16
C ASP A 435 -1.55 11.33 -13.92
N TYR A 436 -0.81 11.01 -14.98
CA TYR A 436 -1.07 9.99 -16.02
C TYR A 436 -2.34 10.18 -16.85
N SER A 437 -3.21 11.09 -16.42
CA SER A 437 -4.38 11.58 -17.13
C SER A 437 -4.64 13.02 -16.73
N ARG A 438 -5.18 13.81 -17.67
CA ARG A 438 -5.52 15.21 -17.44
C ARG A 438 -7.00 15.40 -17.21
N ALA A 439 -7.37 16.18 -16.20
CA ALA A 439 -8.74 16.55 -15.95
C ALA A 439 -8.85 17.88 -15.19
N GLN A 440 -9.99 18.55 -15.36
CA GLN A 440 -10.28 19.79 -14.64
C GLN A 440 -10.56 19.51 -13.16
N LEU A 441 -9.88 20.26 -12.29
CA LEU A 441 -10.16 20.34 -10.86
C LEU A 441 -10.62 21.75 -10.50
N THR A 442 -11.90 21.88 -10.15
CA THR A 442 -12.50 23.15 -9.75
C THR A 442 -13.09 23.06 -8.35
N ILE A 443 -12.63 23.94 -7.46
CA ILE A 443 -13.23 24.20 -6.14
C ILE A 443 -13.38 25.71 -6.00
N THR A 444 -14.59 26.19 -5.74
CA THR A 444 -14.86 27.62 -5.59
C THR A 444 -14.64 28.10 -4.15
N GLN A 445 -14.54 29.43 -3.98
CA GLN A 445 -14.50 30.03 -2.65
C GLN A 445 -15.77 29.73 -1.85
N GLU A 446 -16.95 29.75 -2.50
CA GLU A 446 -18.22 29.42 -1.84
C GLU A 446 -18.24 27.98 -1.31
N GLN A 447 -17.72 27.01 -2.09
CA GLN A 447 -17.59 25.62 -1.65
C GLN A 447 -16.64 25.50 -0.46
N CYS A 448 -15.50 26.23 -0.49
CA CYS A 448 -14.59 26.29 0.65
C CYS A 448 -15.30 26.80 1.91
N ASP A 449 -16.02 27.91 1.82
CA ASP A 449 -16.69 28.54 2.96
C ASP A 449 -17.87 27.70 3.48
N LYS A 450 -18.57 27.01 2.58
CA LYS A 450 -19.62 26.04 2.95
C LYS A 450 -19.03 24.88 3.76
N LEU A 451 -17.90 24.32 3.34
CA LEU A 451 -17.28 23.20 4.04
C LEU A 451 -16.69 23.63 5.40
N LYS A 452 -16.07 24.82 5.49
CA LYS A 452 -15.62 25.38 6.78
C LYS A 452 -16.77 25.52 7.78
N ARG A 453 -17.89 26.12 7.35
CA ARG A 453 -19.10 26.24 8.17
C ARG A 453 -19.68 24.87 8.55
N TYR A 454 -19.56 23.88 7.69
CA TYR A 454 -20.02 22.53 8.00
C TYR A 454 -19.17 21.88 9.10
N MET A 455 -17.84 22.02 9.03
CA MET A 455 -16.93 21.42 10.00
C MET A 455 -16.97 22.10 11.37
N SER A 456 -17.34 23.40 11.46
CA SER A 456 -17.40 24.15 12.73
C SER A 456 -18.40 23.62 13.77
N LYS A 457 -19.21 22.61 13.42
CA LYS A 457 -20.06 21.87 14.37
C LYS A 457 -19.24 20.95 15.30
N TYR A 458 -17.99 20.65 14.95
CA TYR A 458 -17.08 19.81 15.71
C TYR A 458 -16.07 20.64 16.51
N PRO A 459 -15.50 20.12 17.61
CA PRO A 459 -14.38 20.77 18.29
C PRO A 459 -13.14 20.82 17.40
N LYS A 460 -12.28 21.82 17.62
CA LYS A 460 -10.96 21.87 16.97
C LYS A 460 -10.08 20.72 17.47
N PRO A 461 -9.13 20.24 16.64
CA PRO A 461 -8.12 19.28 17.07
C PRO A 461 -7.36 19.74 18.32
N ALA A 462 -6.95 18.80 19.16
CA ALA A 462 -6.16 19.09 20.35
C ALA A 462 -4.85 19.84 20.03
N SER A 463 -4.22 19.56 18.88
CA SER A 463 -3.09 20.35 18.38
C SER A 463 -3.53 21.35 17.30
N PRO A 464 -3.26 22.66 17.47
CA PRO A 464 -3.51 23.65 16.42
C PRO A 464 -2.44 23.66 15.32
N VAL A 465 -1.39 22.85 15.45
CA VAL A 465 -0.24 22.74 14.53
C VAL A 465 -0.06 21.32 14.03
N LEU A 466 -1.16 20.59 13.84
CA LEU A 466 -1.16 19.25 13.23
C LEU A 466 -0.43 19.22 11.87
N TYR A 467 -0.50 20.29 11.10
CA TYR A 467 0.20 20.44 9.81
C TYR A 467 1.73 20.50 9.91
N TYR A 468 2.30 20.47 11.11
CA TYR A 468 3.74 20.33 11.35
C TYR A 468 4.15 18.93 11.81
N LEU A 469 3.21 18.06 12.15
CA LEU A 469 3.49 16.73 12.64
C LEU A 469 4.30 15.92 11.60
N THR A 470 5.27 15.15 12.09
CA THR A 470 6.03 14.16 11.32
C THR A 470 6.29 12.95 12.21
N ALA A 471 6.79 11.84 11.65
CA ALA A 471 7.13 10.69 12.48
C ALA A 471 8.27 11.00 13.48
N ASN A 472 9.14 11.97 13.18
CA ASN A 472 10.19 12.42 14.09
C ASN A 472 9.64 13.15 15.33
N SER A 473 8.45 13.77 15.22
CA SER A 473 7.82 14.55 16.31
C SER A 473 6.61 13.87 16.93
N VAL A 474 6.16 12.72 16.43
CA VAL A 474 4.90 12.07 16.84
C VAL A 474 4.80 11.78 18.34
N GLN A 475 5.92 11.48 19.00
CA GLN A 475 5.95 11.27 20.45
C GLN A 475 5.62 12.54 21.22
N ALA A 476 6.07 13.72 20.77
CA ALA A 476 5.76 14.99 21.41
C ALA A 476 4.25 15.30 21.37
N TYR A 477 3.57 14.91 20.30
CA TYR A 477 2.11 15.02 20.17
C TYR A 477 1.39 14.01 21.06
N ARG A 478 1.82 12.74 21.05
CA ARG A 478 1.23 11.67 21.87
C ARG A 478 1.28 12.02 23.35
N ASP A 479 2.45 12.43 23.80
CA ASP A 479 2.74 12.63 25.22
C ASP A 479 2.53 14.10 25.65
N ARG A 480 2.09 14.96 24.72
CA ARG A 480 1.78 16.39 24.92
C ARG A 480 2.95 17.16 25.54
N LEU A 481 4.15 16.88 25.07
CA LEU A 481 5.39 17.38 25.67
C LEU A 481 5.70 18.80 25.21
N PRO A 482 5.95 19.75 26.13
CA PRO A 482 6.42 21.07 25.75
C PRO A 482 7.82 21.00 25.16
N VAL A 483 8.17 21.97 24.33
CA VAL A 483 9.56 22.17 23.90
C VAL A 483 10.44 22.43 25.12
N ILE A 484 11.55 21.72 25.19
CA ILE A 484 12.62 21.97 26.17
C ILE A 484 13.79 22.55 25.38
N GLY A 485 14.31 23.68 25.84
CA GLY A 485 15.44 24.34 25.23
C GLY A 485 15.73 25.66 25.94
N ALA A 486 16.91 26.22 25.70
CA ALA A 486 17.31 27.51 26.24
C ALA A 486 17.89 28.38 25.14
N TYR A 487 17.46 29.64 25.09
CA TYR A 487 17.89 30.62 24.09
C TYR A 487 19.42 30.62 23.91
N GLY A 488 19.86 30.45 22.67
CA GLY A 488 21.28 30.46 22.28
C GLY A 488 22.12 29.27 22.78
N LYS A 489 21.53 28.25 23.42
CA LYS A 489 22.24 27.03 23.84
C LYS A 489 22.04 25.91 22.83
N GLY A 490 23.09 25.11 22.61
CA GLY A 490 23.05 24.00 21.64
C GLY A 490 22.77 24.45 20.21
N VAL A 491 23.24 25.64 19.85
CA VAL A 491 23.00 26.29 18.56
C VAL A 491 24.33 26.74 17.98
N GLU A 492 24.64 26.28 16.78
CA GLU A 492 25.78 26.75 15.99
C GLU A 492 25.25 27.47 14.75
N HIS A 493 25.78 28.66 14.45
CA HIS A 493 25.38 29.44 13.27
C HIS A 493 26.59 29.69 12.38
N LYS A 494 26.54 29.20 11.16
CA LYS A 494 27.60 29.36 10.16
C LYS A 494 27.03 29.31 8.76
N ASP A 495 27.52 30.18 7.87
CA ASP A 495 27.23 30.14 6.42
C ASP A 495 25.72 30.10 6.07
N GLY A 496 24.90 30.88 6.78
CA GLY A 496 23.44 30.93 6.55
C GLY A 496 22.67 29.68 7.01
N ILE A 497 23.29 28.87 7.86
CA ILE A 497 22.72 27.65 8.43
C ILE A 497 22.85 27.71 9.95
N ILE A 498 21.79 27.32 10.63
CA ILE A 498 21.80 27.05 12.06
C ILE A 498 21.71 25.54 12.28
N VAL A 499 22.54 24.99 13.15
CA VAL A 499 22.44 23.61 13.64
C VAL A 499 21.96 23.64 15.09
N ALA A 500 20.84 22.98 15.37
CA ALA A 500 20.26 22.88 16.72
C ALA A 500 20.44 21.45 17.28
N ASP A 501 21.13 21.31 18.41
CA ASP A 501 21.40 20.05 19.11
C ASP A 501 20.18 19.58 19.92
N HIS A 502 19.73 18.34 19.70
CA HIS A 502 18.56 17.76 20.38
C HIS A 502 18.84 17.26 21.80
N ASN A 503 20.10 17.27 22.26
CA ASN A 503 20.38 17.18 23.69
C ASN A 503 19.90 18.42 24.45
N VAL A 504 19.80 19.57 23.77
CA VAL A 504 19.29 20.82 24.31
C VAL A 504 17.85 21.07 23.88
N TRP A 505 17.56 20.97 22.58
CA TRP A 505 16.26 21.26 21.98
C TRP A 505 15.43 19.98 21.80
N LYS A 506 14.57 19.66 22.78
CA LYS A 506 13.75 18.45 22.80
C LYS A 506 12.28 18.76 22.54
N ASN A 507 11.56 17.73 22.06
CA ASN A 507 10.11 17.77 21.79
C ASN A 507 9.71 18.88 20.79
N VAL A 508 10.65 19.27 19.93
CA VAL A 508 10.41 20.23 18.86
C VAL A 508 9.66 19.52 17.73
N THR A 509 8.63 20.16 17.20
CA THR A 509 7.95 19.69 16.00
C THR A 509 8.70 20.16 14.74
N VAL A 510 8.91 21.47 14.65
CA VAL A 510 9.62 22.14 13.57
C VAL A 510 10.38 23.35 14.13
N PHE A 511 11.34 23.83 13.35
CA PHE A 511 11.95 25.14 13.55
C PHE A 511 11.43 26.12 12.50
N GLU A 512 10.80 27.20 12.95
CA GLU A 512 10.31 28.31 12.14
C GLU A 512 11.40 29.39 12.05
N THR A 513 11.81 29.76 10.83
CA THR A 513 12.72 30.90 10.60
C THR A 513 11.93 32.10 10.09
N TYR A 514 12.15 33.25 10.72
CA TYR A 514 11.43 34.48 10.44
C TYR A 514 12.32 35.58 9.88
N ARG A 515 11.72 36.44 9.06
CA ARG A 515 12.18 37.81 8.78
C ARG A 515 11.17 38.76 9.41
N GLU A 516 11.58 39.43 10.48
CA GLU A 516 10.67 40.23 11.31
C GLU A 516 9.42 39.42 11.70
N LYS A 517 8.23 39.77 11.20
CA LYS A 517 6.98 39.05 11.49
C LYS A 517 6.64 37.98 10.45
N GLU A 518 7.34 37.95 9.32
CA GLU A 518 7.10 37.03 8.22
C GLU A 518 7.78 35.69 8.47
N LEU A 519 7.02 34.59 8.44
CA LEU A 519 7.57 33.24 8.40
C LEU A 519 8.14 33.01 7.00
N ILE A 520 9.44 32.76 6.88
CA ILE A 520 10.11 32.65 5.57
C ILE A 520 10.64 31.25 5.26
N LYS A 521 10.89 30.44 6.30
CA LYS A 521 11.34 29.05 6.17
C LYS A 521 10.86 28.21 7.33
N VAL A 522 10.68 26.92 7.10
CA VAL A 522 10.44 25.92 8.13
C VAL A 522 11.34 24.72 7.86
N SER A 523 11.96 24.18 8.90
CA SER A 523 12.71 22.92 8.86
C SER A 523 12.05 21.90 9.78
N MET A 524 11.84 20.70 9.27
CA MET A 524 11.39 19.54 10.05
C MET A 524 12.41 19.25 11.17
N VAL A 525 11.93 18.84 12.35
CA VAL A 525 12.84 18.29 13.37
C VAL A 525 13.58 17.07 12.81
N GLY A 526 14.91 17.10 12.87
CA GLY A 526 15.78 16.07 12.32
C GLY A 526 16.21 16.29 10.86
N THR A 527 15.88 17.43 10.24
CA THR A 527 16.39 17.76 8.89
C THR A 527 17.91 17.60 8.83
N ASP A 528 18.36 16.84 7.84
CA ASP A 528 19.76 16.49 7.58
C ASP A 528 20.52 15.83 8.75
N SER A 529 19.81 15.16 9.66
CA SER A 529 20.39 14.42 10.78
C SER A 529 20.09 12.91 10.67
N PRO A 530 21.09 12.07 10.33
CA PRO A 530 20.90 10.62 10.18
C PRO A 530 20.33 9.94 11.43
N ASN A 531 20.79 10.39 12.62
CA ASN A 531 20.41 9.82 13.91
C ASN A 531 19.34 10.66 14.63
N ARG A 532 18.82 11.71 13.99
CA ARG A 532 17.84 12.65 14.56
C ARG A 532 18.32 13.30 15.86
N ASP A 533 19.63 13.49 16.01
CA ASP A 533 20.31 14.08 17.17
C ASP A 533 20.54 15.60 17.04
N TYR A 534 20.32 16.16 15.85
CA TYR A 534 20.29 17.60 15.60
C TYR A 534 19.30 17.95 14.49
N THR A 535 19.09 19.24 14.24
CA THR A 535 18.39 19.73 13.05
C THR A 535 19.23 20.77 12.32
N LEU A 536 19.35 20.62 11.00
CA LEU A 536 19.85 21.67 10.11
C LEU A 536 18.70 22.62 9.76
N ILE A 537 18.88 23.90 10.07
CA ILE A 537 17.88 24.96 9.92
C ILE A 537 18.41 26.00 8.96
N ARG A 538 17.62 26.33 7.93
CA ARG A 538 17.98 27.39 6.98
C ARG A 538 17.80 28.77 7.61
N TYR A 539 18.86 29.58 7.58
CA TYR A 539 18.89 30.95 8.08
C TYR A 539 19.37 31.91 6.97
N PRO A 540 18.54 32.14 5.94
CA PRO A 540 18.94 32.91 4.77
C PRO A 540 19.18 34.39 5.09
N GLU A 541 19.79 35.11 4.15
CA GLU A 541 20.02 36.55 4.31
C GLU A 541 18.72 37.32 4.63
N GLY A 542 18.82 38.22 5.61
CA GLY A 542 17.69 38.97 6.14
C GLY A 542 16.79 38.19 7.11
N ALA A 543 17.11 36.94 7.48
CA ALA A 543 16.46 36.27 8.60
C ALA A 543 16.81 36.96 9.94
N THR A 544 15.83 37.06 10.84
CA THR A 544 15.95 37.78 12.12
C THR A 544 15.87 36.88 13.34
N ARG A 545 15.17 35.74 13.26
CA ARG A 545 15.09 34.75 14.36
C ARG A 545 14.73 33.35 13.89
N VAL A 546 15.01 32.38 14.76
CA VAL A 546 14.50 31.01 14.71
C VAL A 546 13.70 30.73 15.97
N GLU A 547 12.53 30.11 15.82
CA GLU A 547 11.68 29.66 16.92
C GLU A 547 11.40 28.15 16.80
N ALA A 548 11.52 27.44 17.92
CA ALA A 548 11.13 26.04 18.02
C ALA A 548 9.63 25.97 18.37
N VAL A 549 8.89 25.13 17.64
CA VAL A 549 7.44 24.98 17.81
C VAL A 549 7.12 23.70 18.58
N ALA A 550 6.33 23.80 19.64
CA ALA A 550 5.81 22.67 20.39
C ALA A 550 4.52 22.10 19.76
N TRP A 551 4.10 20.91 20.21
CA TRP A 551 2.89 20.24 19.73
C TRP A 551 1.61 21.09 19.88
N ASP A 552 1.55 21.99 20.86
CA ASP A 552 0.42 22.88 21.13
C ASP A 552 0.50 24.23 20.37
N GLY A 553 1.55 24.41 19.57
CA GLY A 553 1.82 25.65 18.85
C GLY A 553 2.55 26.72 19.67
N THR A 554 3.04 26.41 20.87
CA THR A 554 3.90 27.35 21.61
C THR A 554 5.23 27.54 20.89
N ARG A 555 5.64 28.81 20.66
CA ARG A 555 6.93 29.18 20.05
C ARG A 555 7.95 29.57 21.11
N THR A 556 9.09 28.88 21.12
CA THR A 556 10.24 29.18 21.99
C THR A 556 11.38 29.76 21.16
N LEU A 557 11.90 30.93 21.52
CA LEU A 557 12.99 31.59 20.79
C LEU A 557 14.29 30.79 20.91
N VAL A 558 14.84 30.35 19.78
CA VAL A 558 16.08 29.56 19.67
C VAL A 558 17.28 30.47 19.47
N PHE A 559 17.17 31.36 18.49
CA PHE A 559 18.25 32.24 18.04
C PHE A 559 17.67 33.55 17.49
N GLY A 560 18.44 34.64 17.55
CA GLY A 560 18.06 35.94 17.00
C GLY A 560 17.17 36.78 17.93
N LYS A 561 16.36 37.68 17.37
CA LYS A 561 15.52 38.61 18.15
C LYS A 561 14.10 38.72 17.57
N ARG A 562 13.12 38.88 18.47
CA ARG A 562 11.70 39.11 18.13
C ARG A 562 11.46 40.52 17.64
#